data_AF-A0A957UG75-F1
#
_entry.id   AF-A0A957UG75-F1
#
_cell.length_a   1.000
_cell.length_b   1.000
_cell.length_c   1.000
_cell.angle_alpha   90.00
_cell.angle_beta   90.00
_cell.angle_gamma   90.00
#
_symmetry.space_group_name_H-M   'P 1'
#
loop_
_entity.id
_entity.type
_entity.pdbx_description
1 polymer ?
#
loop_
_entity_poly.entity_id
_entity_poly.type
_entity_poly.pdbx_seq_one_letter_code
_entity_poly.pdbx_strand_id
1 'polypeptide(L)'
;MTRLYNDPADFREELIEGFVAAYGRLVQRVPNASGVMVRAPQPDKVAVIIGGGSGHYPAFCGYVGPGLATAAVMGNIFSAPSAEQVYRVTKAVAGAAGVLYSYGNYSGDVLNFDMAQMRCEDEGMDVRTVLVTDDVASAPRGQEEERRGIAGDFYVFKLAGASAARGDSLDEVERLALKTNARTRSFGVAFAGCTLPGQRAPLFTVDAGQMELGLGVHGEP
;
A
#
# COMPACT_ATOMS: atom_id res chain seq x y z
N MET A 1 -24.44 -9.28 10.41
CA MET A 1 -23.38 -9.23 9.38
C MET A 1 -22.68 -10.57 9.39
N THR A 2 -22.73 -11.32 8.28
CA THR A 2 -22.03 -12.61 8.17
C THR A 2 -20.56 -12.33 7.93
N ARG A 3 -19.67 -12.85 8.77
CA ARG A 3 -18.21 -12.77 8.59
C ARG A 3 -17.76 -14.08 7.97
N LEU A 4 -16.96 -14.00 6.90
CA LEU A 4 -16.44 -15.16 6.18
C LEU A 4 -14.93 -15.18 6.34
N TYR A 5 -14.42 -16.14 7.12
CA TYR A 5 -13.01 -16.45 7.28
C TYR A 5 -12.89 -17.87 7.85
N ASN A 6 -11.78 -18.55 7.58
CA ASN A 6 -11.43 -19.82 8.21
C ASN A 6 -10.71 -19.56 9.54
N ASP A 7 -9.38 -19.72 9.59
CA ASP A 7 -8.56 -19.23 10.70
C ASP A 7 -8.20 -17.75 10.45
N PRO A 8 -8.51 -16.82 11.37
CA PRO A 8 -8.07 -15.41 11.26
C PRO A 8 -6.57 -15.23 11.01
N ALA A 9 -5.72 -16.14 11.49
CA ALA A 9 -4.27 -16.08 11.28
C ALA A 9 -3.88 -16.29 9.82
N ASP A 10 -4.67 -17.07 9.07
CA ASP A 10 -4.42 -17.41 7.67
C ASP A 10 -5.08 -16.44 6.69
N PHE A 11 -5.88 -15.48 7.19
CA PHE A 11 -6.72 -14.60 6.36
C PHE A 11 -5.96 -13.91 5.22
N ARG A 12 -4.76 -13.39 5.51
CA ARG A 12 -3.91 -12.72 4.51
C ARG A 12 -3.50 -13.69 3.40
N GLU A 13 -3.11 -14.91 3.78
CA GLU A 13 -2.64 -15.93 2.84
C GLU A 13 -3.77 -16.42 1.95
N GLU A 14 -4.91 -16.76 2.54
CA GLU A 14 -6.11 -17.20 1.81
C GLU A 14 -6.63 -16.11 0.87
N LEU A 15 -6.56 -14.84 1.28
CA LEU A 15 -6.88 -13.71 0.41
C LEU A 15 -5.95 -13.66 -0.80
N ILE A 16 -4.63 -13.73 -0.61
CA ILE A 16 -3.66 -13.69 -1.71
C ILE A 16 -3.90 -14.86 -2.66
N GLU A 17 -4.11 -16.06 -2.12
CA GLU A 17 -4.41 -17.26 -2.91
C GLU A 17 -5.69 -17.10 -3.74
N GLY A 18 -6.77 -16.63 -3.11
CA GLY A 18 -8.04 -16.37 -3.79
C GLY A 18 -7.92 -15.30 -4.87
N PHE A 19 -7.20 -14.21 -4.59
CA PHE A 19 -6.98 -13.13 -5.56
C PHE A 19 -6.16 -13.61 -6.77
N VAL A 20 -5.09 -14.38 -6.54
CA VAL A 20 -4.28 -14.94 -7.62
C VAL A 20 -5.06 -15.99 -8.41
N ALA A 21 -5.90 -16.80 -7.77
CA ALA A 21 -6.78 -17.74 -8.47
C ALA A 21 -7.79 -17.01 -9.38
N ALA A 22 -8.38 -15.91 -8.89
CA ALA A 22 -9.35 -15.13 -9.66
C ALA A 22 -8.71 -14.33 -10.80
N TYR A 23 -7.53 -13.76 -10.58
CA TYR A 23 -6.87 -12.81 -11.49
C TYR A 23 -5.54 -13.31 -12.07
N GLY A 24 -5.32 -14.63 -12.09
CA GLY A 24 -4.04 -15.26 -12.46
C GLY A 24 -3.56 -15.01 -13.90
N ARG A 25 -4.39 -14.39 -14.75
CA ARG A 25 -3.98 -13.88 -16.07
C ARG A 25 -3.19 -12.57 -15.99
N LEU A 26 -3.41 -11.77 -14.95
CA LEU A 26 -2.81 -10.45 -14.76
C LEU A 26 -1.68 -10.49 -13.71
N VAL A 27 -1.91 -11.23 -12.64
CA VAL A 27 -1.02 -11.26 -11.48
C VAL A 27 -0.55 -12.67 -11.15
N GLN A 28 0.50 -12.74 -10.35
CA GLN A 28 0.98 -13.95 -9.70
C GLN A 28 1.45 -13.61 -8.29
N ARG A 29 1.54 -14.64 -7.44
CA ARG A 29 2.12 -14.51 -6.11
C ARG A 29 3.63 -14.24 -6.22
N VAL A 30 4.16 -13.39 -5.35
CA VAL A 30 5.61 -13.23 -5.23
C VAL A 30 6.20 -14.48 -4.53
N PRO A 31 7.20 -15.16 -5.12
CA PRO A 31 7.81 -16.34 -4.51
C PRO A 31 8.37 -16.05 -3.11
N ASN A 32 8.03 -16.90 -2.14
CA ASN A 32 8.50 -16.81 -0.75
C ASN A 32 8.21 -15.46 -0.06
N ALA A 33 7.22 -14.71 -0.55
CA ALA A 33 6.77 -13.46 0.04
C ALA A 33 5.25 -13.37 0.15
N SER A 34 4.79 -12.47 1.01
CA SER A 34 3.40 -12.06 1.21
C SER A 34 3.13 -10.89 0.29
N GLY A 35 2.83 -11.17 -0.98
CA GLY A 35 2.61 -10.14 -1.97
C GLY A 35 2.19 -10.68 -3.32
N VAL A 36 1.70 -9.79 -4.18
CA VAL A 36 1.35 -10.09 -5.57
C VAL A 36 2.16 -9.19 -6.51
N MET A 37 2.49 -9.71 -7.67
CA MET A 37 3.20 -8.98 -8.73
C MET A 37 2.52 -9.19 -10.07
N VAL A 38 2.77 -8.30 -11.02
CA VAL A 38 2.40 -8.51 -12.41
C VAL A 38 3.00 -9.82 -12.96
N ARG A 39 2.29 -10.47 -13.87
CA ARG A 39 2.74 -11.75 -14.45
C ARG A 39 4.03 -11.63 -15.28
N ALA A 40 4.25 -10.48 -15.91
CA ALA A 40 5.40 -10.20 -16.74
C ALA A 40 6.02 -8.85 -16.33
N PRO A 41 6.89 -8.81 -15.31
CA PRO A 41 7.61 -7.59 -14.94
C PRO A 41 8.49 -7.12 -16.11
N GLN A 42 8.64 -5.80 -16.25
CA GLN A 42 9.39 -5.15 -17.32
C GLN A 42 10.64 -4.50 -16.71
N PRO A 43 11.83 -5.16 -16.75
CA PRO A 43 13.03 -4.71 -16.02
C PRO A 43 13.64 -3.42 -16.58
N ASP A 44 13.23 -3.01 -17.78
CA ASP A 44 13.58 -1.76 -18.45
C ASP A 44 12.70 -0.57 -18.02
N LYS A 45 11.69 -0.80 -17.16
CA LYS A 45 10.82 0.25 -16.62
C LYS A 45 10.89 0.30 -15.10
N VAL A 46 10.63 1.48 -14.55
CA VAL A 46 10.56 1.71 -13.10
C VAL A 46 9.56 0.73 -12.48
N ALA A 47 9.99 -0.01 -11.46
CA ALA A 47 9.07 -0.84 -10.69
C ALA A 47 8.37 0.01 -9.62
N VAL A 48 7.05 0.16 -9.73
CA VAL A 48 6.26 0.82 -8.68
C VAL A 48 5.76 -0.26 -7.71
N ILE A 49 6.18 -0.18 -6.46
CA ILE A 49 5.81 -1.13 -5.42
C ILE A 49 4.99 -0.39 -4.36
N ILE A 50 3.80 -0.89 -4.11
CA ILE A 50 2.89 -0.38 -3.09
C ILE A 50 2.75 -1.40 -1.96
N GLY A 51 2.12 -1.04 -0.85
CA GLY A 51 1.83 -2.03 0.18
C GLY A 51 1.48 -1.43 1.53
N GLY A 52 1.25 -2.33 2.47
CA GLY A 52 0.90 -2.00 3.85
C GLY A 52 0.09 -3.12 4.49
N GLY A 53 -0.54 -2.81 5.62
CA GLY A 53 -1.47 -3.74 6.28
C GLY A 53 -2.66 -4.12 5.39
N SER A 54 -3.05 -5.40 5.45
CA SER A 54 -4.27 -5.88 4.79
C SER A 54 -5.53 -5.30 5.45
N GLY A 55 -6.70 -5.44 4.81
CA GLY A 55 -7.99 -4.96 5.35
C GLY A 55 -8.59 -3.77 4.60
N HIS A 56 -7.85 -3.18 3.67
CA HIS A 56 -8.22 -1.97 2.91
C HIS A 56 -8.65 -2.27 1.48
N TYR A 57 -9.29 -3.41 1.24
CA TYR A 57 -9.59 -3.90 -0.11
C TYR A 57 -10.37 -2.87 -0.94
N PRO A 58 -9.98 -2.60 -2.21
CA PRO A 58 -9.04 -3.37 -3.01
C PRO A 58 -7.54 -3.08 -2.78
N ALA A 59 -7.18 -2.14 -1.89
CA ALA A 59 -5.78 -1.91 -1.56
C ALA A 59 -5.19 -3.11 -0.78
N PHE A 60 -4.00 -3.59 -1.10
CA PHE A 60 -3.10 -3.09 -2.16
C PHE A 60 -3.13 -3.97 -3.43
N CYS A 61 -3.40 -5.27 -3.30
CA CYS A 61 -3.33 -6.23 -4.41
C CYS A 61 -4.21 -5.90 -5.62
N GLY A 62 -5.37 -5.28 -5.41
CA GLY A 62 -6.28 -4.86 -6.48
C GLY A 62 -5.75 -3.70 -7.33
N TYR A 63 -4.65 -3.07 -6.93
CA TYR A 63 -3.97 -2.01 -7.69
C TYR A 63 -2.69 -2.50 -8.37
N VAL A 64 -2.51 -3.81 -8.54
CA VAL A 64 -1.38 -4.38 -9.29
C VAL A 64 -1.84 -4.77 -10.70
N GLY A 65 -1.15 -4.25 -11.71
CA GLY A 65 -1.50 -4.50 -13.11
C GLY A 65 -0.93 -3.49 -14.10
N PRO A 66 -1.15 -3.68 -15.41
CA PRO A 66 -0.66 -2.76 -16.44
C PRO A 66 -1.14 -1.31 -16.21
N GLY A 67 -0.18 -0.37 -16.15
CA GLY A 67 -0.48 1.05 -15.91
C GLY A 67 -0.87 1.39 -14.46
N LEU A 68 -0.72 0.43 -13.54
CA LEU A 68 -0.83 0.58 -12.09
C LEU A 68 0.50 0.15 -11.43
N ALA A 69 0.46 -0.37 -10.20
CA ALA A 69 1.66 -0.87 -9.52
C ALA A 69 2.17 -2.17 -10.17
N THR A 70 3.49 -2.34 -10.12
CA THR A 70 4.21 -3.55 -10.55
C THR A 70 4.03 -4.68 -9.54
N ALA A 71 4.02 -4.35 -8.24
CA ALA A 71 3.77 -5.28 -7.16
C ALA A 71 3.14 -4.62 -5.94
N ALA A 72 2.55 -5.44 -5.08
CA ALA A 72 2.03 -5.04 -3.78
C ALA A 72 2.56 -5.97 -2.69
N VAL A 73 3.13 -5.39 -1.64
CA VAL A 73 3.50 -6.10 -0.40
C VAL A 73 2.29 -6.09 0.54
N MET A 74 1.92 -7.26 1.07
CA MET A 74 0.75 -7.42 1.92
C MET A 74 1.18 -7.80 3.34
N GLY A 75 0.89 -6.93 4.31
CA GLY A 75 1.01 -7.23 5.74
C GLY A 75 -0.20 -7.99 6.28
N ASN A 76 -0.18 -8.31 7.57
CA ASN A 76 -1.39 -8.80 8.25
C ASN A 76 -2.47 -7.71 8.31
N ILE A 77 -3.68 -8.07 8.74
CA ILE A 77 -4.78 -7.09 8.81
C ILE A 77 -4.37 -5.95 9.76
N PHE A 78 -4.34 -4.73 9.23
CA PHE A 78 -3.93 -3.50 9.93
C PHE A 78 -2.54 -3.56 10.56
N SER A 79 -1.63 -4.36 10.00
CA SER A 79 -0.25 -4.46 10.46
C SER A 79 0.69 -4.44 9.27
N ALA A 80 1.67 -3.53 9.32
CA ALA A 80 2.68 -3.37 8.28
C ALA A 80 3.36 -4.71 7.90
N PRO A 81 3.68 -4.93 6.62
CA PRO A 81 4.54 -6.05 6.23
C PRO A 81 5.93 -5.88 6.84
N SER A 82 6.63 -6.98 7.10
CA SER A 82 8.01 -6.87 7.60
C SER A 82 8.96 -6.41 6.49
N ALA A 83 10.07 -5.77 6.88
CA ALA A 83 11.13 -5.35 5.96
C ALA A 83 11.62 -6.48 5.03
N GLU A 84 11.69 -7.72 5.54
CA GLU A 84 12.08 -8.88 4.74
C GLU A 84 11.05 -9.20 3.64
N GLN A 85 9.75 -9.02 3.90
CA GLN A 85 8.71 -9.19 2.88
C GLN A 85 8.81 -8.11 1.81
N VAL A 86 9.00 -6.84 2.21
CA VAL A 86 9.20 -5.72 1.29
C VAL A 86 10.42 -6.00 0.40
N TYR A 87 11.57 -6.33 1.00
CA TYR A 87 12.79 -6.67 0.29
C TYR A 87 12.58 -7.79 -0.74
N ARG A 88 11.95 -8.90 -0.37
CA ARG A 88 11.70 -10.03 -1.30
C ARG A 88 10.80 -9.62 -2.47
N VAL A 89 9.78 -8.82 -2.22
CA VAL A 89 8.93 -8.28 -3.30
C VAL A 89 9.76 -7.37 -4.21
N THR A 90 10.59 -6.50 -3.65
CA THR A 90 11.47 -5.63 -4.42
C THR A 90 12.42 -6.42 -5.31
N LYS A 91 13.11 -7.44 -4.77
CA LYS A 91 14.00 -8.30 -5.56
C LYS A 91 13.30 -9.05 -6.69
N ALA A 92 12.01 -9.36 -6.53
CA ALA A 92 11.25 -10.10 -7.54
C ALA A 92 10.88 -9.26 -8.78
N VAL A 93 10.83 -7.93 -8.65
CA VAL A 93 10.37 -7.04 -9.74
C VAL A 93 11.34 -5.94 -10.14
N ALA A 94 12.37 -5.68 -9.34
CA ALA A 94 13.33 -4.64 -9.65
C ALA A 94 14.14 -4.94 -10.92
N GLY A 95 14.37 -3.90 -11.69
CA GLY A 95 15.22 -3.90 -12.87
C GLY A 95 16.18 -2.71 -12.88
N ALA A 96 16.86 -2.48 -14.01
CA ALA A 96 17.87 -1.43 -14.13
C ALA A 96 17.29 -0.01 -14.11
N ALA A 97 15.99 0.14 -14.33
CA ALA A 97 15.31 1.43 -14.32
C ALA A 97 14.96 1.95 -12.90
N GLY A 98 15.26 1.18 -11.85
CA GLY A 98 15.02 1.56 -10.47
C GLY A 98 13.63 1.23 -9.94
N VAL A 99 13.40 1.58 -8.67
CA VAL A 99 12.19 1.22 -7.91
C VAL A 99 11.62 2.46 -7.21
N LEU A 100 10.30 2.62 -7.28
CA LEU A 100 9.57 3.58 -6.45
C LEU A 100 8.66 2.83 -5.46
N TYR A 101 8.91 3.01 -4.17
CA TYR A 101 7.96 2.68 -3.12
C TYR A 101 6.92 3.79 -2.97
N SER A 102 5.66 3.43 -2.82
CA SER A 102 4.62 4.38 -2.44
C SER A 102 3.54 3.72 -1.58
N TYR A 103 3.28 4.31 -0.42
CA TYR A 103 2.35 3.81 0.59
C TYR A 103 1.91 4.97 1.50
N GLY A 104 0.83 4.76 2.27
CA GLY A 104 0.34 5.75 3.23
C GLY A 104 1.31 5.97 4.39
N ASN A 105 1.37 7.20 4.90
CA ASN A 105 2.29 7.57 5.98
C ASN A 105 1.86 7.01 7.36
N TYR A 106 2.25 5.77 7.64
CA TYR A 106 2.11 5.11 8.94
C TYR A 106 3.47 4.63 9.43
N SER A 107 3.76 4.84 10.71
CA SER A 107 5.09 4.58 11.30
C SER A 107 5.59 3.14 11.10
N GLY A 108 4.70 2.16 11.20
CA GLY A 108 5.03 0.75 10.96
C GLY A 108 5.42 0.47 9.51
N ASP A 109 4.73 1.08 8.55
CA ASP A 109 5.06 0.94 7.13
C ASP A 109 6.37 1.68 6.83
N VAL A 110 6.51 2.93 7.28
CA VAL A 110 7.73 3.74 7.13
C VAL A 110 8.97 2.97 7.61
N LEU A 111 8.95 2.47 8.85
CA LEU A 111 10.08 1.74 9.41
C LEU A 111 10.46 0.51 8.56
N ASN A 112 9.49 -0.30 8.14
CA ASN A 112 9.77 -1.54 7.43
C ASN A 112 10.23 -1.30 5.98
N PHE A 113 9.63 -0.33 5.29
CA PHE A 113 10.03 0.03 3.93
C PHE A 113 11.38 0.74 3.92
N ASP A 114 11.69 1.60 4.89
CA ASP A 114 13.02 2.23 5.03
C ASP A 114 14.11 1.18 5.25
N MET A 115 13.87 0.21 6.12
CA MET A 115 14.81 -0.90 6.34
C MET A 115 15.04 -1.73 5.08
N ALA A 116 13.99 -1.98 4.29
CA ALA A 116 14.11 -2.69 3.02
C ALA A 116 14.81 -1.84 1.95
N GLN A 117 14.54 -0.53 1.92
CA GLN A 117 15.19 0.43 1.02
C GLN A 117 16.70 0.44 1.26
N MET A 118 17.14 0.67 2.50
CA MET A 118 18.57 0.70 2.87
C MET A 118 19.28 -0.58 2.41
N ARG A 119 18.68 -1.75 2.63
CA ARG A 119 19.25 -3.03 2.18
C ARG A 119 19.34 -3.15 0.65
N CYS A 120 18.36 -2.63 -0.09
CA CYS A 120 18.40 -2.65 -1.56
C CYS A 120 19.46 -1.67 -2.09
N GLU A 121 19.60 -0.51 -1.47
CA GLU A 121 20.62 0.50 -1.80
C GLU A 121 22.04 -0.03 -1.55
N ASP A 122 22.25 -0.75 -0.45
CA ASP A 122 23.51 -1.46 -0.16
C ASP A 122 23.88 -2.50 -1.24
N GLU A 123 22.88 -3.04 -1.94
CA GLU A 123 23.04 -3.95 -3.09
C GLU A 123 23.13 -3.21 -4.45
N GLY A 124 23.19 -1.87 -4.44
CA GLY A 124 23.37 -1.02 -5.62
C GLY A 124 22.10 -0.71 -6.41
N MET A 125 20.92 -0.87 -5.80
CA MET A 125 19.63 -0.54 -6.43
C MET A 125 19.25 0.92 -6.18
N ASP A 126 18.80 1.66 -7.20
CA ASP A 126 18.17 2.97 -7.02
C ASP A 126 16.71 2.77 -6.59
N VAL A 127 16.45 2.98 -5.30
CA VAL A 127 15.13 2.80 -4.67
C VAL A 127 14.76 4.11 -4.01
N ARG A 128 13.55 4.61 -4.29
CA ARG A 128 13.04 5.87 -3.71
C ARG A 128 11.67 5.67 -3.12
N THR A 129 11.28 6.55 -2.21
CA THR A 129 10.02 6.46 -1.49
C THR A 129 9.21 7.74 -1.62
N VAL A 130 7.94 7.60 -1.99
CA VAL A 130 6.94 8.67 -1.92
C VAL A 130 5.84 8.26 -0.95
N LEU A 131 5.90 8.82 0.26
CA LEU A 131 4.86 8.71 1.27
C LEU A 131 3.64 9.53 0.84
N VAL A 132 2.46 8.92 0.97
CA VAL A 132 1.19 9.60 0.72
C VAL A 132 0.69 10.22 2.02
N THR A 133 0.27 11.49 1.93
CA THR A 133 -0.03 12.35 3.09
C THR A 133 -1.29 13.19 2.86
N ASP A 134 -2.32 12.55 2.29
CA ASP A 134 -3.52 13.23 1.82
C ASP A 134 -4.56 13.51 2.92
N ASP A 135 -4.49 12.86 4.07
CA ASP A 135 -5.48 12.99 5.15
C ASP A 135 -5.38 14.33 5.88
N VAL A 136 -6.24 15.28 5.53
CA VAL A 136 -6.20 16.63 6.08
C VAL A 136 -6.67 16.73 7.53
N ALA A 137 -7.27 15.68 8.08
CA ALA A 137 -7.68 15.65 9.48
C ALA A 137 -6.53 15.24 10.43
N SER A 138 -5.52 14.56 9.91
CA SER A 138 -4.51 13.88 10.74
C SER A 138 -3.35 14.76 11.21
N ALA A 139 -3.11 15.89 10.55
CA ALA A 139 -2.12 16.87 10.99
C ALA A 139 -2.50 18.28 10.49
N PRO A 140 -2.17 19.34 11.26
CA PRO A 140 -2.56 20.71 10.93
C PRO A 140 -1.91 21.20 9.63
N ARG A 141 -2.39 22.36 9.15
CA ARG A 141 -1.78 23.04 8.00
C ARG A 141 -0.36 23.48 8.35
N GLY A 142 0.61 23.20 7.47
CA GLY A 142 2.03 23.46 7.71
C GLY A 142 2.81 22.26 8.25
N GLN A 143 2.12 21.12 8.49
CA GLN A 143 2.70 19.82 8.84
C GLN A 143 2.17 18.75 7.87
N GLU A 144 2.11 19.10 6.57
CA GLU A 144 1.62 18.21 5.51
C GLU A 144 2.31 16.84 5.50
N GLU A 145 3.59 16.78 5.84
CA GLU A 145 4.43 15.60 5.90
C GLU A 145 4.12 14.66 7.07
N GLU A 146 3.43 15.15 8.10
CA GLU A 146 3.01 14.36 9.26
C GLU A 146 1.63 13.72 9.04
N ARG A 147 0.92 14.09 7.97
CA ARG A 147 -0.41 13.55 7.68
C ARG A 147 -0.35 12.08 7.32
N ARG A 148 -1.36 11.32 7.75
CA ARG A 148 -1.64 9.95 7.28
C ARG A 148 -1.89 9.94 5.77
N GLY A 149 -1.61 8.81 5.15
CA GLY A 149 -2.10 8.48 3.80
C GLY A 149 -3.35 7.61 3.90
N ILE A 150 -4.40 7.94 3.16
CA ILE A 150 -5.68 7.23 3.16
C ILE A 150 -6.15 6.95 1.73
N ALA A 151 -7.40 7.26 1.37
CA ALA A 151 -7.96 6.99 0.04
C ALA A 151 -7.20 7.68 -1.12
N GLY A 152 -6.47 8.76 -0.86
CA GLY A 152 -5.68 9.48 -1.86
C GLY A 152 -4.51 8.69 -2.42
N ASP A 153 -4.08 7.64 -1.70
CA ASP A 153 -3.12 6.62 -2.13
C ASP A 153 -3.37 6.20 -3.58
N PHE A 154 -4.64 5.91 -3.92
CA PHE A 154 -5.02 5.44 -5.24
C PHE A 154 -4.55 6.39 -6.36
N TYR A 155 -4.72 7.71 -6.19
CA TYR A 155 -4.33 8.67 -7.23
C TYR A 155 -2.83 8.74 -7.39
N VAL A 156 -2.07 8.71 -6.28
CA VAL A 156 -0.61 8.72 -6.31
C VAL A 156 -0.10 7.45 -7.00
N PHE A 157 -0.62 6.28 -6.61
CA PHE A 157 -0.25 4.99 -7.20
C PHE A 157 -0.61 4.93 -8.69
N LYS A 158 -1.79 5.43 -9.07
CA LYS A 158 -2.25 5.45 -10.46
C LYS A 158 -1.37 6.30 -11.36
N LEU A 159 -0.92 7.45 -10.86
CA LEU A 159 -0.06 8.38 -11.61
C LEU A 159 1.37 7.84 -11.71
N ALA A 160 1.93 7.35 -10.61
CA ALA A 160 3.24 6.68 -10.60
C ALA A 160 3.25 5.48 -11.56
N GLY A 161 2.26 4.58 -11.45
CA GLY A 161 2.14 3.41 -12.31
C GLY A 161 1.94 3.75 -13.79
N ALA A 162 1.17 4.80 -14.11
CA ALA A 162 1.03 5.28 -15.49
C ALA A 162 2.33 5.85 -16.06
N SER A 163 3.05 6.64 -15.26
CA SER A 163 4.34 7.22 -15.64
C SER A 163 5.37 6.13 -15.90
N ALA A 164 5.50 5.18 -14.98
CA ALA A 164 6.37 4.02 -15.12
C ALA A 164 6.00 3.18 -16.36
N ALA A 165 4.71 2.90 -16.58
CA ALA A 165 4.25 2.12 -17.73
C ALA A 165 4.54 2.80 -19.09
N ARG A 166 4.55 4.15 -19.13
CA ARG A 166 4.95 4.95 -20.30
C ARG A 166 6.45 4.84 -20.60
N GLY A 167 7.25 4.38 -19.64
CA GLY A 167 8.70 4.24 -19.76
C GLY A 167 9.47 5.50 -19.32
N ASP A 168 8.85 6.34 -18.49
CA ASP A 168 9.52 7.51 -17.94
C ASP A 168 10.62 7.10 -16.93
N SER A 169 11.62 7.96 -16.74
CA SER A 169 12.70 7.72 -15.77
C SER A 169 12.20 7.73 -14.33
N LEU A 170 12.97 7.14 -13.40
CA LEU A 170 12.64 7.17 -11.98
C LEU A 170 12.42 8.58 -11.45
N ASP A 171 13.26 9.54 -11.87
CA ASP A 171 13.09 10.97 -11.53
C ASP A 171 11.71 11.52 -11.93
N GLU A 172 11.23 11.19 -13.13
CA GLU A 172 9.95 11.69 -13.62
C GLU A 172 8.77 10.97 -12.95
N VAL A 173 8.89 9.67 -12.68
CA VAL A 173 7.91 8.91 -11.91
C VAL A 173 7.77 9.47 -10.49
N GLU A 174 8.88 9.69 -9.79
CA GLU A 174 8.92 10.30 -8.46
C GLU A 174 8.34 11.73 -8.47
N ARG A 175 8.77 12.57 -9.42
CA ARG A 175 8.27 13.95 -9.55
C ARG A 175 6.76 14.01 -9.75
N LEU A 176 6.20 13.10 -10.56
CA LEU A 176 4.75 13.03 -10.79
C LEU A 176 4.00 12.47 -9.58
N ALA A 177 4.56 11.48 -8.88
CA ALA A 177 3.99 10.96 -7.63
C ALA A 177 3.93 12.06 -6.56
N LEU A 178 5.04 12.78 -6.32
CA LEU A 178 5.11 13.92 -5.39
C LEU A 178 4.15 15.04 -5.76
N LYS A 179 4.08 15.42 -7.05
CA LYS A 179 3.14 16.43 -7.53
C LYS A 179 1.68 16.01 -7.30
N THR A 180 1.38 14.73 -7.49
CA THR A 180 0.03 14.18 -7.27
C THR A 180 -0.32 14.18 -5.78
N ASN A 181 0.60 13.74 -4.92
CA ASN A 181 0.41 13.76 -3.47
C ASN A 181 0.17 15.21 -2.97
N ALA A 182 0.99 16.16 -3.41
CA ALA A 182 0.84 17.57 -3.07
C ALA A 182 -0.52 18.19 -3.51
N ARG A 183 -1.25 17.55 -4.44
CA ARG A 183 -2.55 18.01 -4.96
C ARG A 183 -3.73 17.15 -4.53
N THR A 184 -3.50 16.11 -3.72
CA THR A 184 -4.53 15.18 -3.26
C THR A 184 -4.86 15.46 -1.80
N ARG A 185 -6.15 15.58 -1.48
CA ARG A 185 -6.63 15.84 -0.12
C ARG A 185 -7.83 14.94 0.12
N SER A 186 -7.86 14.28 1.26
CA SER A 186 -8.96 13.43 1.69
C SER A 186 -9.36 13.77 3.11
N PHE A 187 -10.61 13.44 3.44
CA PHE A 187 -11.17 13.63 4.77
C PHE A 187 -12.16 12.49 5.04
N GLY A 188 -11.94 11.76 6.13
CA GLY A 188 -12.76 10.61 6.54
C GLY A 188 -13.89 10.99 7.51
N VAL A 189 -14.93 10.18 7.52
CA VAL A 189 -15.99 10.20 8.54
C VAL A 189 -16.44 8.77 8.81
N ALA A 190 -16.67 8.42 10.07
CA ALA A 190 -17.10 7.09 10.49
C ALA A 190 -18.34 7.15 11.39
N PHE A 191 -19.23 6.17 11.22
CA PHE A 191 -20.45 6.01 12.03
C PHE A 191 -20.40 4.79 12.95
N ALA A 192 -19.39 3.93 12.80
CA ALA A 192 -19.15 2.74 13.60
C ALA A 192 -17.72 2.23 13.35
N GLY A 193 -17.17 1.49 14.31
CA GLY A 193 -15.88 0.83 14.13
C GLY A 193 -15.92 -0.44 13.32
N CYS A 194 -14.80 -0.73 12.66
CA CYS A 194 -14.60 -2.00 11.98
C CYS A 194 -14.34 -3.13 12.98
N THR A 195 -14.65 -4.37 12.58
CA THR A 195 -14.31 -5.56 13.37
C THR A 195 -13.36 -6.45 12.58
N LEU A 196 -12.23 -6.79 13.19
CA LEU A 196 -11.26 -7.69 12.56
C LEU A 196 -11.76 -9.14 12.55
N PRO A 197 -11.34 -9.97 11.58
CA PRO A 197 -11.54 -11.42 11.63
C PRO A 197 -11.12 -12.00 12.98
N GLY A 198 -11.92 -12.92 13.52
CA GLY A 198 -11.72 -13.50 14.85
C GLY A 198 -12.16 -12.63 16.04
N GLN A 199 -12.34 -11.32 15.88
CA GLN A 199 -12.71 -10.44 17.00
C GLN A 199 -14.20 -10.48 17.30
N ARG A 200 -14.59 -10.45 18.58
CA ARG A 200 -16.00 -10.51 18.99
C ARG A 200 -16.72 -9.15 18.89
N ALA A 201 -15.97 -8.05 19.01
CA ALA A 201 -16.48 -6.69 19.02
C ALA A 201 -15.66 -5.78 18.09
N PRO A 202 -16.20 -4.62 17.68
CA PRO A 202 -15.45 -3.61 16.94
C PRO A 202 -14.22 -3.10 17.69
N LEU A 203 -13.22 -2.58 16.96
CA LEU A 203 -12.01 -1.98 17.54
C LEU A 203 -12.32 -0.70 18.34
N PHE A 204 -13.36 0.02 17.93
CA PHE A 204 -13.91 1.19 18.61
C PHE A 204 -15.40 1.32 18.30
N THR A 205 -16.12 2.16 19.04
CA THR A 205 -17.55 2.40 18.86
C THR A 205 -17.84 3.89 18.74
N VAL A 206 -18.87 4.23 17.97
CA VAL A 206 -19.41 5.59 17.87
C VAL A 206 -20.83 5.54 18.42
N ASP A 207 -21.20 6.50 19.26
CA ASP A 207 -22.52 6.54 19.88
C ASP A 207 -23.63 6.75 18.83
N ALA A 208 -24.81 6.21 19.11
CA ALA A 208 -25.95 6.33 18.21
C ALA A 208 -26.32 7.81 17.97
N GLY A 209 -26.40 8.20 16.70
CA GLY A 209 -26.68 9.59 16.30
C GLY A 209 -25.44 10.50 16.26
N GLN A 210 -24.24 9.96 16.53
CA GLN A 210 -22.97 10.66 16.36
C GLN A 210 -22.19 10.13 15.15
N MET A 211 -21.15 10.87 14.78
CA MET A 211 -20.16 10.47 13.78
C MET A 211 -18.78 10.95 14.24
N GLU A 212 -17.76 10.16 13.95
CA GLU A 212 -16.37 10.55 14.16
C GLU A 212 -15.84 11.22 12.89
N LEU A 213 -15.28 12.42 13.05
CA LEU A 213 -14.72 13.20 11.96
C LEU A 213 -13.22 13.01 11.91
N GLY A 214 -12.68 12.68 10.73
CA GLY A 214 -11.24 12.53 10.57
C GLY A 214 -10.66 11.24 11.12
N LEU A 215 -11.49 10.22 11.38
CA LEU A 215 -11.00 8.92 11.81
C LEU A 215 -10.10 8.27 10.73
N GLY A 216 -8.96 7.73 11.16
CA GLY A 216 -8.03 6.98 10.33
C GLY A 216 -8.58 5.64 9.84
N VAL A 217 -7.93 5.05 8.84
CA VAL A 217 -8.39 3.81 8.19
C VAL A 217 -8.24 2.56 9.07
N HIS A 218 -7.46 2.63 10.16
CA HIS A 218 -7.33 1.56 11.14
C HIS A 218 -8.11 1.83 12.44
N GLY A 219 -8.88 2.93 12.49
CA GLY A 219 -9.60 3.34 13.69
C GLY A 219 -8.83 4.28 14.61
N GLU A 220 -7.77 4.92 14.12
CA GLU A 220 -7.08 5.97 14.85
C GLU A 220 -7.96 7.22 14.97
N PRO A 221 -7.94 7.91 16.13
CA PRO A 221 -8.64 9.20 16.29
C PRO A 221 -8.02 10.32 15.44
#